data_AF-A0A849PUL5-F1
#
_entry.id   AF-A0A849PUL5-F1
#
_cell.length_a   1.000
_cell.length_b   1.000
_cell.length_c   1.000
_cell.angle_alpha   90.00
_cell.angle_beta   90.00
_cell.angle_gamma   90.00
#
_symmetry.space_group_name_H-M   'P 1'
#
loop_
_entity.id
_entity.type
_entity.pdbx_description
1 polymer ?
#
loop_
_entity_poly.entity_id
_entity_poly.type
_entity_poly.pdbx_seq_one_letter_code
_entity_poly.pdbx_strand_id
1 'polypeptide(L)' 'MPFTPFHLGPALFLGLVFFRYLNLPAFLIANVIVDVEPFVVLLFGLDYPLHGFFHSFLGGSLIA' A
#
# COMPACT_ATOMS: atom_id res chain seq x y z
N MET A 1 -0.43 -0.38 -9.27
CA MET A 1 -1.72 -0.50 -9.99
C MET A 1 -2.76 -0.77 -8.93
N PRO A 2 -3.42 0.25 -8.38
CA PRO A 2 -4.33 0.05 -7.27
C PRO A 2 -5.45 -0.91 -7.70
N PHE A 3 -5.90 -1.75 -6.77
CA PHE A 3 -7.03 -2.68 -6.96
C PHE A 3 -6.87 -3.72 -8.07
N THR A 4 -5.63 -4.14 -8.37
CA THR A 4 -5.38 -5.26 -9.31
C THR A 4 -4.53 -6.35 -8.66
N PRO A 5 -4.63 -7.63 -9.08
CA PRO A 5 -3.72 -8.67 -8.61
C PRO A 5 -2.24 -8.35 -8.90
N PHE A 6 -1.97 -7.56 -9.94
CA PHE A 6 -0.62 -7.10 -10.29
C PHE A 6 -0.02 -6.11 -9.27
N HIS A 7 -0.82 -5.59 -8.33
CA HIS A 7 -0.34 -4.72 -7.26
C HIS A 7 0.71 -5.38 -6.38
N LEU A 8 0.60 -6.71 -6.19
CA LEU A 8 1.57 -7.47 -5.40
C LEU A 8 2.84 -7.83 -6.18
N GLY A 9 2.92 -7.65 -7.50
CA GLY A 9 3.96 -8.27 -8.34
C GLY A 9 5.40 -8.02 -7.87
N PRO A 10 5.89 -6.76 -7.92
CA PRO A 10 7.25 -6.43 -7.48
C PRO A 10 7.48 -6.69 -5.99
N ALA A 11 6.49 -6.40 -5.14
CA ALA A 11 6.59 -6.59 -3.69
C ALA A 11 6.68 -8.08 -3.32
N LEU A 12 5.89 -8.94 -3.95
CA LEU A 12 5.95 -10.39 -3.74
C LEU A 12 7.29 -10.95 -4.22
N PHE A 13 7.76 -10.51 -5.39
CA PHE A 13 9.07 -10.93 -5.89
C PHE A 13 10.20 -10.55 -4.91
N LEU A 14 10.29 -9.29 -4.50
CA LEU A 14 11.31 -8.84 -3.55
C LEU A 14 11.13 -9.48 -2.18
N GLY A 15 9.90 -9.59 -1.68
CA GLY A 15 9.59 -10.24 -0.42
C GLY A 15 10.03 -11.70 -0.38
N LEU A 16 9.94 -12.43 -1.50
CA LEU A 16 10.45 -13.80 -1.60
C LEU A 16 11.98 -13.86 -1.70
N VAL A 17 12.60 -12.96 -2.49
CA VAL A 17 14.07 -12.86 -2.59
C VAL A 17 14.70 -12.56 -1.23
N PHE A 18 14.07 -11.68 -0.45
CA PHE A 18 14.54 -11.24 0.86
C PHE A 18 13.77 -11.86 2.03
N PHE A 19 13.11 -13.02 1.83
CA PHE A 19 12.24 -13.64 2.84
C PHE A 19 12.93 -13.94 4.18
N ARG A 20 14.25 -14.12 4.18
CA ARG A 20 15.04 -14.30 5.42
C ARG A 20 15.20 -13.02 6.25
N TYR A 21 15.01 -11.86 5.63
CA TYR A 21 15.22 -10.54 6.22
C TYR A 21 13.90 -9.76 6.41
N LEU A 22 12.87 -10.11 5.64
CA LEU A 22 11.57 -9.44 5.65
C LEU A 22 10.48 -10.37 6.19
N ASN A 23 9.60 -9.80 7.01
CA ASN A 23 8.32 -10.44 7.31
C ASN A 23 7.42 -10.30 6.08
N LEU A 24 7.33 -11.36 5.28
CA LEU A 24 6.58 -11.34 4.02
C LEU A 24 5.11 -10.92 4.19
N PRO A 25 4.31 -11.47 5.14
CA PRO A 25 2.96 -10.98 5.38
C PRO A 25 2.88 -9.48 5.65
N ALA A 26 3.71 -8.95 6.56
CA ALA A 26 3.73 -7.53 6.88
C ALA A 26 4.13 -6.67 5.67
N PHE A 27 5.14 -7.11 4.91
CA PHE A 27 5.60 -6.41 3.71
C PHE A 27 4.51 -6.35 2.62
N LEU A 28 3.76 -7.43 2.42
CA LEU A 28 2.65 -7.44 1.46
C LEU A 28 1.49 -6.54 1.92
N ILE A 29 1.17 -6.55 3.22
CA ILE A 29 0.14 -5.67 3.79
C ILE A 29 0.53 -4.20 3.63
N ALA A 30 1.77 -3.84 3.93
CA ALA A 30 2.32 -2.50 3.77
C ALA A 30 2.15 -1.95 2.33
N ASN A 31 2.24 -2.81 1.32
CA ASN A 31 2.04 -2.43 -0.08
C ASN A 31 0.56 -2.19 -0.44
N VAL A 32 -0.39 -2.78 0.29
CA VAL A 32 -1.83 -2.69 0.00
C VAL A 32 -2.55 -1.68 0.88
N ILE A 33 -2.13 -1.53 2.14
CA ILE A 33 -2.86 -0.73 3.15
C ILE A 33 -2.98 0.75 2.77
N VAL A 34 -1.98 1.29 2.08
CA VAL A 34 -1.98 2.68 1.58
C VAL A 34 -3.07 2.93 0.54
N ASP A 35 -3.52 1.90 -0.21
CA ASP A 35 -4.58 2.02 -1.21
C ASP A 35 -5.96 2.28 -0.58
N VAL A 36 -6.12 2.11 0.74
CA VAL A 36 -7.37 2.42 1.45
C VAL A 36 -7.73 3.90 1.34
N GLU A 37 -6.73 4.80 1.36
CA GLU A 37 -6.96 6.25 1.24
C GLU A 37 -7.64 6.62 -0.10
N PRO A 38 -7.05 6.35 -1.28
CA PRO A 38 -7.71 6.62 -2.55
C PRO A 38 -8.99 5.79 -2.75
N PHE A 39 -9.07 4.58 -2.19
CA PHE A 39 -10.29 3.77 -2.25
C PHE A 39 -11.48 4.48 -1.60
N VAL A 40 -11.30 5.01 -0.39
CA VAL A 40 -12.32 5.74 0.35
C VAL A 40 -12.72 7.03 -0.38
N VAL A 41 -11.74 7.77 -0.92
CA VAL A 41 -12.02 8.99 -1.71
C VAL A 41 -12.89 8.68 -2.92
N LEU A 42 -12.55 7.64 -3.68
CA LEU A 42 -13.31 7.25 -4.87
C LEU A 42 -14.68 6.68 -4.52
N LEU A 43 -14.77 5.84 -3.48
CA LEU A 43 -16.02 5.19 -3.07
C LEU A 43 -17.08 6.19 -2.61
N PHE A 44 -16.66 7.24 -1.90
CA PHE A 44 -17.56 8.25 -1.34
C PHE A 44 -17.59 9.56 -2.12
N GLY A 45 -16.79 9.71 -3.18
CA GLY A 45 -16.72 10.94 -3.98
C GLY A 45 -16.28 12.16 -3.15
N LEU A 46 -15.30 11.97 -2.26
CA LEU A 46 -14.87 13.02 -1.32
C LEU A 46 -14.08 14.13 -2.03
N ASP A 47 -14.23 15.36 -1.54
CA ASP A 47 -13.35 16.49 -1.89
C ASP A 47 -12.02 16.41 -1.12
N TYR A 48 -11.28 15.33 -1.37
CA TYR A 48 -9.99 15.02 -0.75
C TYR A 48 -9.02 14.50 -1.82
N PRO A 49 -7.71 14.81 -1.77
CA PRO A 49 -6.74 14.29 -2.73
C PRO A 49 -6.67 12.77 -2.69
N LEU A 50 -6.52 12.12 -3.85
CA LEU A 50 -6.32 10.66 -3.92
C LEU A 50 -5.04 10.19 -3.20
N HIS A 51 -4.05 11.07 -3.07
CA HIS A 51 -2.77 10.80 -2.42
C HIS A 51 -2.56 11.88 -1.33
N GLY A 52 -3.14 11.64 -0.17
CA GLY A 52 -3.20 12.58 0.93
C GLY A 52 -2.15 12.30 2.00
N PHE A 53 -2.58 12.31 3.26
CA PHE A 53 -1.69 12.15 4.40
C PHE A 53 -1.00 10.78 4.42
N PHE A 54 -1.72 9.71 4.11
CA PHE A 54 -1.15 8.35 4.13
C PHE A 54 -0.20 8.06 2.96
N HIS A 55 -0.20 8.92 1.94
CA HIS A 55 0.81 8.93 0.87
C HIS A 55 1.98 9.90 1.13
N SER A 56 2.09 10.48 2.33
CA SER A 56 3.29 11.18 2.79
C SER A 56 4.29 10.20 3.43
N PHE A 57 5.56 10.60 3.53
CA PHE A 57 6.57 9.78 4.21
C PHE A 57 6.18 9.46 5.66
N LEU A 58 5.66 10.45 6.39
CA LEU A 58 5.24 10.29 7.78
C LEU A 58 3.99 9.41 7.89
N GLY A 59 2.92 9.76 7.17
CA GLY A 59 1.65 9.02 7.25
C GLY A 59 1.78 7.58 6.76
N GLY A 60 2.54 7.37 5.67
CA GLY A 60 2.87 6.04 5.17
C GLY A 60 3.62 5.20 6.20
N SER A 61 4.67 5.76 6.84
CA SER A 61 5.44 5.04 7.87
C SER A 61 4.66 4.71 9.14
N LEU A 62 3.55 5.41 9.42
CA LEU A 62 2.70 5.11 10.56
C LEU A 62 1.75 3.93 10.30
N ILE A 63 1.40 3.69 9.04
CA ILE A 63 0.41 2.67 8.65
C ILE A 63 1.04 1.42 8.01
N ALA A 64 2.28 1.53 7.52
CA ALA A 64 3.02 0.49 6.80
C ALA A 64 4.28 0.02 7.54
#